data_AF-A0A374E9U2-F1
#
_entry.id   AF-A0A374E9U2-F1
#
_cell.length_a   1.000
_cell.length_b   1.000
_cell.length_c   1.000
_cell.angle_alpha   90.00
_cell.angle_beta   90.00
_cell.angle_gamma   90.00
#
_symmetry.space_group_name_H-M   'P 1'
#
loop_
_entity.id
_entity.type
_entity.pdbx_description
1 polymer ?
#
loop_
_entity_poly.entity_id
_entity_poly.type
_entity_poly.pdbx_seq_one_letter_code
_entity_poly.pdbx_strand_id
1 'polypeptide(L)'
;MIQIDILDVKIENVYSSFGGKGNVMKLEKQITNEELLELTKKAFENNEVAEFLCGEKGYACPISHFVPANVPTDFSRIIDFGVYKLYEETKNEKIVAKFEEAILYLLDCDPAKNWIAFMVCWNQIRNEKRHEAPLNSLIKS
;
A
#
# COMPACT_ATOMS: atom_id res chain seq x y z
N MET A 1 -9.28 -14.21 -39.28
CA MET A 1 -9.27 -13.24 -38.17
C MET A 1 -10.50 -13.51 -37.35
N ILE A 2 -10.36 -14.27 -36.26
CA ILE A 2 -11.43 -14.54 -35.30
C ILE A 2 -10.83 -14.19 -33.95
N GLN A 3 -11.33 -13.10 -33.38
CA GLN A 3 -10.99 -12.60 -32.05
C GLN A 3 -11.74 -13.49 -31.07
N ILE A 4 -10.99 -14.24 -30.26
CA ILE A 4 -11.56 -15.10 -29.22
C ILE A 4 -11.35 -14.34 -27.92
N ASP A 5 -12.42 -13.76 -27.38
CA ASP A 5 -12.41 -13.08 -26.10
C ASP A 5 -12.15 -14.09 -24.97
N ILE A 6 -10.94 -14.03 -24.41
CA ILE A 6 -10.47 -14.88 -23.30
C ILE A 6 -11.17 -14.50 -21.97
N LEU A 7 -11.99 -13.44 -21.95
CA LEU A 7 -12.63 -12.92 -20.74
C LEU A 7 -13.89 -13.71 -20.28
N ASP A 8 -14.48 -14.55 -21.12
CA ASP A 8 -15.72 -15.29 -20.79
C ASP A 8 -15.50 -16.77 -20.43
N VAL A 9 -14.24 -17.23 -20.37
CA VAL A 9 -13.95 -18.61 -19.93
C VAL A 9 -13.98 -18.68 -18.40
N LYS A 10 -15.21 -18.74 -17.88
CA LYS A 10 -15.62 -19.49 -16.69
C LYS A 10 -14.89 -19.18 -15.38
N ILE A 11 -15.19 -18.03 -14.78
CA ILE A 11 -15.07 -17.88 -13.31
C ILE A 11 -16.12 -18.74 -12.58
N GLU A 12 -17.22 -19.12 -13.24
CA GLU A 12 -18.27 -19.98 -12.65
C GLU A 12 -17.80 -21.41 -12.31
N ASN A 13 -16.76 -21.94 -12.97
CA ASN A 13 -16.35 -23.33 -12.77
C ASN A 13 -15.33 -23.55 -11.65
N VAL A 14 -14.84 -22.51 -10.98
CA VAL A 14 -13.93 -22.69 -9.82
C VAL A 14 -14.70 -22.82 -8.51
N TYR A 15 -15.95 -22.35 -8.45
CA TYR A 15 -16.75 -22.33 -7.21
C TYR A 15 -17.63 -23.58 -6.98
N SER A 16 -17.71 -24.51 -7.92
CA SER A 16 -18.58 -25.69 -7.77
C SER A 16 -17.96 -26.86 -6.99
N SER A 17 -16.68 -26.79 -6.58
CA SER A 17 -16.02 -27.91 -5.88
C SER A 17 -16.03 -27.87 -4.35
N PHE A 18 -16.60 -26.84 -3.72
CA PHE A 18 -16.69 -26.75 -2.26
C PHE A 18 -18.14 -26.58 -1.83
N GLY A 19 -18.82 -27.72 -1.64
CA GLY A 19 -20.18 -27.79 -1.14
C GLY A 19 -20.29 -27.21 0.27
N GLY A 20 -20.77 -25.98 0.37
CA GLY A 20 -21.16 -25.35 1.62
C GLY A 20 -22.12 -24.20 1.36
N LYS A 21 -23.34 -24.27 1.90
CA LYS A 21 -24.23 -23.11 1.98
C LYS A 21 -23.64 -22.13 2.99
N GLY A 22 -23.25 -20.92 2.57
CA GLY A 22 -22.87 -19.88 3.52
C GLY A 22 -22.44 -18.58 2.83
N ASN A 23 -23.27 -17.54 3.00
CA ASN A 23 -23.06 -16.12 2.72
C ASN A 23 -22.24 -15.73 1.48
N VAL A 24 -22.90 -15.06 0.54
CA VAL A 24 -22.25 -14.20 -0.47
C VAL A 24 -21.47 -13.12 0.30
N MET A 25 -20.17 -13.35 0.53
CA MET A 25 -19.27 -12.33 1.05
C MET A 25 -19.32 -11.16 0.07
N LYS A 26 -19.81 -10.00 0.52
CA LYS A 26 -19.67 -8.76 -0.24
C LYS A 26 -18.16 -8.54 -0.41
N LEU A 27 -17.66 -8.65 -1.65
CA LEU A 27 -16.32 -8.18 -1.97
C LEU A 27 -16.30 -6.69 -1.64
N GLU A 28 -15.62 -6.32 -0.56
CA GLU A 28 -15.35 -4.91 -0.27
C GLU A 28 -14.55 -4.37 -1.46
N LYS A 29 -15.05 -3.29 -2.07
CA LYS A 29 -14.38 -2.65 -3.20
C LYS A 29 -13.00 -2.22 -2.75
N GLN A 30 -11.96 -2.77 -3.36
CA GLN A 30 -10.59 -2.30 -3.13
C GLN A 30 -10.45 -0.87 -3.62
N ILE A 31 -9.74 -0.05 -2.84
CA ILE A 31 -9.37 1.30 -3.24
C ILE A 31 -8.50 1.26 -4.50
N THR A 32 -8.81 2.10 -5.48
CA THR A 32 -8.00 2.21 -6.71
C THR A 32 -6.65 2.88 -6.41
N ASN A 33 -5.69 2.76 -7.32
CA ASN A 33 -4.40 3.45 -7.16
C ASN A 33 -4.57 4.99 -7.22
N GLU A 34 -5.56 5.48 -7.96
CA GLU A 34 -5.88 6.91 -8.04
C GLU A 34 -6.47 7.42 -6.72
N GLU A 35 -7.45 6.69 -6.16
CA GLU A 35 -8.04 7.01 -4.85
C GLU A 35 -6.95 6.98 -3.74
N LEU A 36 -6.02 6.02 -3.80
CA LEU A 36 -4.89 5.93 -2.87
C LEU A 36 -3.92 7.11 -3.02
N LEU A 37 -3.62 7.54 -4.24
CA LEU A 37 -2.76 8.69 -4.48
C LEU A 37 -3.38 9.98 -3.91
N GLU A 38 -4.70 10.18 -4.06
CA GLU A 38 -5.41 11.31 -3.46
C GLU A 38 -5.38 11.28 -1.92
N LEU A 39 -5.56 10.10 -1.31
CA LEU A 39 -5.37 9.93 0.13
C LEU A 39 -3.93 10.27 0.57
N THR A 40 -2.94 9.87 -0.23
CA THR A 40 -1.53 10.17 0.03
C THR A 40 -1.30 11.68 0.00
N LYS A 41 -1.76 12.39 -1.04
CA LYS A 41 -1.66 13.86 -1.14
C LYS A 41 -2.24 14.53 0.11
N LYS A 42 -3.45 14.13 0.49
CA LYS A 42 -4.13 14.64 1.69
C LYS A 42 -3.30 14.43 2.96
N ALA A 43 -2.72 13.25 3.17
CA ALA A 43 -1.88 12.97 4.33
C ALA A 43 -0.64 13.88 4.37
N PHE A 44 0.03 14.09 3.23
CA PHE A 44 1.20 14.97 3.16
C PHE A 44 0.84 16.45 3.35
N GLU A 45 -0.30 16.91 2.83
CA GLU A 45 -0.82 18.27 3.01
C GLU A 45 -1.19 18.55 4.47
N ASN A 46 -1.84 17.59 5.13
CA ASN A 46 -2.27 17.70 6.52
C ASN A 46 -1.16 17.41 7.56
N ASN A 47 0.02 16.99 7.11
CA ASN A 47 1.11 16.53 7.99
C ASN A 47 0.75 15.28 8.82
N GLU A 48 0.00 14.36 8.22
CA GLU A 48 -0.51 13.11 8.82
C GLU A 48 0.16 11.87 8.19
N VAL A 49 1.43 11.99 7.79
CA VAL A 49 2.16 10.94 7.07
C VAL A 49 2.35 9.70 7.95
N ALA A 50 2.61 9.86 9.25
CA ALA A 50 2.73 8.73 10.18
C ALA A 50 1.42 7.94 10.29
N GLU A 51 0.28 8.61 10.37
CA GLU A 51 -1.03 7.97 10.38
C GLU A 51 -1.35 7.28 9.06
N PHE A 52 -0.95 7.88 7.93
CA PHE A 52 -1.05 7.24 6.62
C PHE A 52 -0.27 5.93 6.55
N LEU A 53 0.98 5.91 7.01
CA LEU A 53 1.79 4.68 7.07
C LEU A 53 1.20 3.62 7.98
N CYS A 54 0.42 4.03 8.98
CA CYS A 54 -0.28 3.13 9.89
C CYS A 54 -1.66 2.71 9.40
N GLY A 55 -2.17 3.24 8.28
CA GLY A 55 -3.55 3.02 7.84
C GLY A 55 -4.61 3.64 8.78
N GLU A 56 -4.23 4.62 9.59
CA GLU A 56 -5.10 5.27 10.58
C GLU A 56 -5.84 6.47 9.98
N LYS A 57 -6.78 7.06 10.74
CA LYS A 57 -7.55 8.26 10.33
C LYS A 57 -8.23 8.18 8.94
N GLY A 58 -8.57 6.96 8.51
CA GLY A 58 -9.21 6.72 7.21
C GLY A 58 -8.23 6.59 6.03
N TYR A 59 -6.93 6.42 6.30
CA TYR A 59 -5.90 6.18 5.29
C TYR A 59 -5.63 4.71 4.99
N ALA A 60 -6.38 3.78 5.60
CA ALA A 60 -6.19 2.35 5.37
C ALA A 60 -6.29 2.01 3.87
N CYS A 61 -5.26 1.34 3.35
CA CYS A 61 -5.31 0.66 2.07
C CYS A 61 -5.45 -0.84 2.37
N PRO A 62 -6.65 -1.42 2.27
CA PRO A 62 -6.85 -2.83 2.61
C PRO A 62 -6.00 -3.73 1.73
N ILE A 63 -5.38 -4.74 2.35
CA ILE A 63 -4.71 -5.80 1.59
C ILE A 63 -5.76 -6.67 0.89
N SER A 64 -5.40 -7.24 -0.25
CA SER A 64 -6.25 -8.19 -0.94
C SER A 64 -6.67 -9.32 0.00
N HIS A 65 -7.97 -9.64 0.03
CA HIS A 65 -8.54 -10.72 0.86
C HIS A 65 -8.01 -12.12 0.48
N PHE A 66 -7.30 -12.24 -0.64
CA PHE A 66 -6.59 -13.46 -1.04
C PHE A 66 -5.23 -13.62 -0.33
N VAL A 67 -4.71 -12.58 0.31
CA VAL A 67 -3.46 -12.64 1.08
C VAL A 67 -3.82 -12.95 2.54
N PRO A 68 -3.33 -14.07 3.11
CA PRO A 68 -3.63 -14.44 4.50
C PRO A 68 -2.75 -13.66 5.47
N ALA A 69 -2.85 -12.32 5.45
CA ALA A 69 -2.09 -11.43 6.32
C ALA A 69 -3.04 -10.48 7.04
N ASN A 70 -2.83 -10.31 8.34
CA ASN A 70 -3.53 -9.33 9.15
C ASN A 70 -2.60 -8.14 9.37
N VAL A 71 -2.65 -7.18 8.45
CA VAL A 71 -1.82 -5.98 8.47
C VAL A 71 -2.73 -4.75 8.45
N PRO A 72 -2.32 -3.63 9.07
CA PRO A 72 -3.18 -2.44 9.16
C PRO A 72 -3.39 -1.75 7.81
N THR A 73 -2.45 -1.95 6.87
CA THR A 73 -2.51 -1.39 5.52
C THR A 73 -1.57 -2.19 4.60
N ASP A 74 -1.79 -2.13 3.29
CA ASP A 74 -0.93 -2.73 2.28
C ASP A 74 0.33 -1.87 2.07
N PHE A 75 1.39 -2.20 2.79
CA PHE A 75 2.65 -1.44 2.78
C PHE A 75 3.27 -1.33 1.39
N SER A 76 3.17 -2.37 0.55
CA SER A 76 3.71 -2.30 -0.81
C SER A 76 2.90 -1.30 -1.64
N ARG A 77 1.56 -1.34 -1.57
CA ARG A 77 0.72 -0.40 -2.34
C ARG A 77 0.89 1.05 -1.88
N ILE A 78 0.90 1.33 -0.57
CA ILE A 78 1.01 2.71 -0.09
C ILE A 78 2.38 3.34 -0.41
N ILE A 79 3.42 2.53 -0.51
CA ILE A 79 4.76 3.00 -0.91
C ILE A 79 4.80 3.20 -2.42
N ASP A 80 4.49 2.16 -3.20
CA ASP A 80 4.67 2.17 -4.66
C ASP A 80 3.68 3.11 -5.37
N PHE A 81 2.41 3.06 -4.98
CA PHE A 81 1.34 3.84 -5.62
C PHE A 81 0.92 5.09 -4.84
N GLY A 82 1.39 5.23 -3.60
CA GLY A 82 1.22 6.43 -2.80
C GLY A 82 2.47 7.31 -2.84
N VAL A 83 3.42 7.02 -1.93
CA VAL A 83 4.58 7.88 -1.67
C VAL A 83 5.45 8.08 -2.91
N TYR A 84 5.82 6.98 -3.58
CA TYR A 84 6.68 7.02 -4.77
C TYR A 84 5.99 7.75 -5.91
N LYS A 85 4.73 7.41 -6.18
CA LYS A 85 3.95 8.05 -7.23
C LYS A 85 3.82 9.56 -6.99
N LEU A 86 3.54 9.98 -5.76
CA LEU A 86 3.47 11.38 -5.39
C LEU A 86 4.82 12.10 -5.57
N TYR A 87 5.92 11.46 -5.16
CA TYR A 87 7.25 12.00 -5.39
C TYR A 87 7.59 12.09 -6.89
N GLU A 88 7.23 11.09 -7.69
CA GLU A 88 7.49 11.10 -9.12
C GLU A 88 6.74 12.21 -9.86
N GLU A 89 5.49 12.47 -9.49
CA GLU A 89 4.68 13.53 -10.09
C GLU A 89 5.17 14.94 -9.75
N THR A 90 5.73 15.11 -8.56
CA THR A 90 6.06 16.44 -8.02
C THR A 90 7.55 16.75 -8.01
N LYS A 91 8.40 15.72 -7.97
CA LYS A 91 9.84 15.78 -7.70
C LYS A 91 10.18 16.66 -6.48
N ASN A 92 9.28 16.66 -5.50
CA ASN A 92 9.38 17.53 -4.33
C ASN A 92 10.10 16.83 -3.18
N GLU A 93 11.33 17.26 -2.90
CA GLU A 93 12.17 16.74 -1.81
C GLU A 93 11.51 16.82 -0.42
N LYS A 94 10.52 17.71 -0.21
CA LYS A 94 9.76 17.76 1.04
C LYS A 94 8.97 16.48 1.30
N ILE A 95 8.60 15.73 0.26
CA ILE A 95 7.95 14.42 0.42
C ILE A 95 8.93 13.44 1.07
N VAL A 96 10.18 13.44 0.61
CA VAL A 96 11.24 12.59 1.16
C VAL A 96 11.47 12.91 2.62
N ALA A 97 11.65 14.19 2.94
CA ALA A 97 11.87 14.64 4.31
C ALA A 97 10.71 14.27 5.26
N LYS A 98 9.46 14.53 4.85
CA LYS A 98 8.28 14.18 5.66
C LYS A 98 8.09 12.68 5.82
N PHE A 99 8.44 11.90 4.80
CA PHE A 99 8.38 10.44 4.85
C PHE A 99 9.43 9.88 5.81
N GLU A 100 10.66 10.41 5.76
CA GLU A 100 11.73 10.07 6.71
C GLU A 100 11.35 10.45 8.15
N GLU A 101 10.87 11.67 8.36
CA GLU A 101 10.42 12.17 9.66
C GLU A 101 9.31 11.27 10.25
N ALA A 102 8.34 10.87 9.41
CA ALA A 102 7.27 9.97 9.84
C ALA A 102 7.82 8.60 10.26
N ILE A 103 8.77 8.03 9.51
CA ILE A 103 9.39 6.74 9.86
C ILE A 103 10.16 6.85 11.19
N LEU A 104 10.95 7.91 11.37
CA LEU A 104 11.70 8.14 12.62
C LEU A 104 10.75 8.32 13.80
N TYR A 105 9.69 9.12 13.64
CA TYR A 105 8.65 9.27 14.66
C TYR A 105 8.03 7.93 15.05
N LEU A 106 7.74 7.07 14.07
CA LEU A 106 7.16 5.75 14.34
C LEU A 106 8.10 4.81 15.10
N LEU A 107 9.43 4.99 15.02
CA LEU A 107 10.43 4.20 15.77
C LEU A 107 10.51 4.59 17.26
N ASP A 108 10.11 5.81 17.59
CA ASP A 108 10.09 6.33 18.97
C ASP A 108 8.73 6.10 19.68
N CYS A 109 7.78 5.47 19.00
CA CYS A 109 6.43 5.20 19.50
C CYS A 109 6.38 3.85 20.24
N ASP A 110 5.28 3.10 20.06
CA ASP A 110 5.08 1.78 20.64
C ASP A 110 5.58 0.64 19.73
N PRO A 111 5.72 -0.59 20.24
CA PRO A 111 6.23 -1.71 19.46
C PRO A 111 5.46 -2.02 18.16
N ALA A 112 4.16 -1.73 18.08
CA ALA A 112 3.38 -1.95 16.87
C ALA A 112 3.74 -0.90 15.80
N LYS A 113 3.92 0.36 16.20
CA LYS A 113 4.42 1.44 15.33
C LYS A 113 5.85 1.19 14.87
N ASN A 114 6.72 0.69 15.76
CA ASN A 114 8.08 0.30 15.38
C ASN A 114 8.09 -0.82 14.33
N TRP A 115 7.18 -1.80 14.45
CA TRP A 115 7.02 -2.84 13.44
C TRP A 115 6.53 -2.27 12.10
N ILE A 116 5.61 -1.30 12.11
CA ILE A 116 5.19 -0.60 10.89
C ILE A 116 6.38 0.13 10.24
N ALA A 117 7.17 0.87 11.01
CA ALA A 117 8.38 1.52 10.53
C ALA A 117 9.36 0.52 9.90
N PHE A 118 9.58 -0.63 10.54
CA PHE A 118 10.37 -1.73 9.98
C PHE A 118 9.79 -2.22 8.64
N MET A 119 8.48 -2.44 8.55
CA MET A 119 7.83 -2.90 7.31
C MET A 119 7.98 -1.89 6.17
N VAL A 120 7.88 -0.60 6.47
CA VAL A 120 8.09 0.47 5.50
C VAL A 120 9.54 0.49 5.00
N CYS A 121 10.52 0.46 5.91
CA CYS A 121 11.93 0.39 5.57
C CYS A 121 12.29 -0.88 4.77
N TRP A 122 11.71 -2.03 5.13
CA TRP A 122 11.92 -3.28 4.40
C TRP A 122 11.44 -3.17 2.95
N ASN A 123 10.25 -2.60 2.71
CA ASN A 123 9.75 -2.37 1.36
C ASN A 123 10.65 -1.39 0.58
N GLN A 124 11.10 -0.30 1.21
CA GLN A 124 12.04 0.65 0.60
C GLN A 124 13.33 -0.06 0.15
N ILE A 125 14.00 -0.80 1.05
CA ILE A 125 15.24 -1.53 0.75
C ILE A 125 15.02 -2.57 -0.35
N ARG A 126 13.91 -3.32 -0.29
CA ARG A 126 13.55 -4.31 -1.31
C ARG A 126 13.40 -3.66 -2.69
N ASN A 127 12.71 -2.53 -2.77
CA ASN A 127 12.44 -1.82 -4.01
C ASN A 127 13.73 -1.18 -4.58
N GLU A 128 14.61 -0.64 -3.73
CA GLU A 128 15.95 -0.19 -4.14
C GLU A 128 16.78 -1.32 -4.76
N LYS A 129 16.78 -2.50 -4.14
CA LYS A 129 17.47 -3.69 -4.67
C LYS A 129 16.93 -4.15 -6.02
N ARG A 130 15.68 -3.82 -6.34
CA ARG A 130 15.04 -4.12 -7.61
C ARG A 130 15.14 -2.98 -8.63
N HIS A 131 15.75 -1.85 -8.26
CA HIS A 131 15.75 -0.63 -9.06
C HIS A 131 14.34 -0.07 -9.34
N GLU A 132 13.40 -0.30 -8.43
CA GLU A 132 12.00 0.13 -8.48
C GLU A 132 11.74 1.35 -7.59
N ALA A 133 12.68 1.72 -6.72
CA ALA A 133 12.56 2.89 -5.85
C ALA A 133 13.01 4.17 -6.58
N PRO A 134 12.16 5.21 -6.69
CA PRO A 134 12.56 6.52 -7.21
C PRO A 134 13.28 7.37 -6.15
N LEU A 135 13.22 6.95 -4.89
CA LEU A 135 13.90 7.54 -3.73
C LEU A 135 15.13 6.71 -3.40
N ASN A 136 16.30 7.34 -3.23
CA ASN A 136 17.53 6.65 -2.81
C ASN A 136 17.71 6.72 -1.29
N SER A 137 17.85 5.54 -0.66
CA SER A 137 18.20 5.25 0.73
C SER A 137 17.94 6.37 1.75
N LEU A 138 16.84 6.23 2.50
CA LEU A 138 16.55 7.00 3.73
C LEU A 138 17.58 6.74 4.84
N ILE A 139 18.33 5.64 4.75
CA ILE A 139 19.38 5.26 5.69
C ILE A 139 20.72 5.46 4.98
N LYS A 140 21.32 6.63 5.14
CA LYS A 140 22.73 6.83 4.80
C LYS A 140 23.56 6.39 6.01
N SER A 141 24.27 5.28 5.87
CA SER A 141 25.29 4.82 6.82
C SER A 141 26.45 5.80 6.93
#